data_AF-A0A1X7V1K6-F1
#
_entry.id   AF-A0A1X7V1K6-F1
#
_cell.length_a   1.000
_cell.length_b   1.000
_cell.length_c   1.000
_cell.angle_alpha   90.00
_cell.angle_beta   90.00
_cell.angle_gamma   90.00
#
_symmetry.space_group_name_H-M   'P 1'
#
loop_
_entity.id
_entity.type
_entity.pdbx_description
1 polymer ?
#
loop_
_entity_poly.entity_id
_entity_poly.type
_entity_poly.pdbx_seq_one_letter_code
_entity_poly.pdbx_strand_id
1 'polypeptide(L)'
;MSHPSVEPTTSSTTTHATPPNVFVCSKILIKATRTTAVSICSVEDLTDVWDDIFHGNKITLWCNGLKDSDKKRNKRVKGVCYDHDFDSSTEDGEPHKKTRKAEIRDDKVEKNIQKLKDNYGTLFTPMQYRIWSEMIISSLHSSFDEPPKTSMFHRVGSTCQSSKKDAISTTSTISSPGKLADVCTRCYQQLSELSNLRSNGVVSDVEFEEEKNAIMATLKTLNN
;
A
#
# COMPACT_ATOMS: atom_id res chain seq x y z
N MET A 1 34.58 -28.15 -71.52
CA MET A 1 33.24 -27.55 -71.37
C MET A 1 32.86 -27.71 -69.92
N SER A 2 32.99 -26.63 -69.15
CA SER A 2 32.82 -26.63 -67.70
C SER A 2 31.37 -26.29 -67.36
N HIS A 3 30.71 -27.15 -66.58
CA HIS A 3 29.39 -26.87 -66.01
C HIS A 3 29.54 -26.04 -64.73
N PRO A 4 28.77 -24.95 -64.55
CA PRO A 4 28.76 -24.24 -63.28
C PRO A 4 27.92 -24.99 -62.25
N SER A 5 28.50 -25.16 -61.07
CA SER A 5 27.88 -25.66 -59.85
C SER A 5 26.89 -24.62 -59.31
N VAL A 6 25.64 -25.03 -59.07
CA VAL A 6 24.59 -24.19 -58.47
C VAL A 6 24.43 -24.63 -57.02
N GLU A 7 24.81 -23.75 -56.09
CA GLU A 7 24.57 -23.96 -54.66
C GLU A 7 23.12 -23.59 -54.29
N PRO A 8 22.46 -24.36 -53.41
CA PRO A 8 21.13 -24.03 -52.93
C PRO A 8 21.18 -23.01 -51.78
N THR A 9 20.69 -21.80 -52.03
CA THR A 9 20.43 -20.80 -51.00
C THR A 9 19.21 -21.22 -50.17
N THR A 10 19.42 -21.66 -48.94
CA THR A 10 18.34 -21.88 -47.96
C THR A 10 18.10 -20.58 -47.19
N SER A 11 16.97 -19.93 -47.45
CA SER A 11 16.51 -18.75 -46.70
C SER A 11 15.73 -19.21 -45.46
N SER A 12 16.38 -19.17 -44.30
CA SER A 12 15.73 -19.42 -43.01
C SER A 12 15.02 -18.14 -42.54
N THR A 13 13.69 -18.11 -42.67
CA THR A 13 12.84 -17.05 -42.10
C THR A 13 12.65 -17.31 -40.60
N THR A 14 13.49 -16.69 -39.77
CA THR A 14 13.31 -16.65 -38.32
C THR A 14 12.14 -15.75 -37.97
N THR A 15 11.00 -16.35 -37.63
CA THR A 15 9.84 -15.64 -37.11
C THR A 15 10.12 -15.32 -35.64
N HIS A 16 10.43 -14.06 -35.32
CA HIS A 16 10.52 -13.58 -33.95
C HIS A 16 9.14 -13.63 -33.31
N ALA A 17 8.86 -14.71 -32.58
CA ALA A 17 7.71 -14.79 -31.69
C ALA A 17 7.91 -13.75 -30.58
N THR A 18 7.04 -12.73 -30.55
CA THR A 18 6.98 -11.75 -29.49
C THR A 18 6.62 -12.48 -28.19
N PRO A 19 7.42 -12.37 -27.10
CA PRO A 19 7.09 -13.02 -25.86
C PRO A 19 5.76 -12.46 -25.33
N PRO A 20 4.84 -13.32 -24.82
CA PRO A 20 3.62 -12.85 -24.21
C PRO A 20 3.96 -11.93 -23.03
N ASN A 21 3.22 -10.83 -22.92
CA ASN A 21 3.32 -9.86 -21.83
C ASN A 21 3.34 -10.58 -20.47
N VAL A 22 4.51 -10.65 -19.84
CA VAL A 22 4.68 -11.23 -18.51
C VAL A 22 4.14 -10.22 -17.51
N PHE A 23 2.95 -10.49 -16.98
CA PHE A 23 2.39 -9.75 -15.86
C PHE A 23 3.19 -10.08 -14.60
N VAL A 24 3.91 -9.08 -14.07
CA VAL A 24 4.64 -9.20 -12.80
C VAL A 24 3.60 -9.17 -11.67
N CYS A 25 3.27 -10.36 -11.15
CA CYS A 25 2.43 -10.51 -9.97
C CYS A 25 3.33 -10.38 -8.72
N SER A 26 3.12 -9.33 -7.94
CA SER A 26 3.94 -9.05 -6.75
C SER A 26 3.54 -9.96 -5.58
N LYS A 27 4.49 -10.80 -5.15
CA LYS A 27 4.51 -11.59 -3.90
C LYS A 27 3.42 -12.64 -3.75
N ILE A 28 3.74 -13.82 -4.27
CA ILE A 28 3.01 -15.06 -4.02
C ILE A 28 3.73 -15.80 -2.89
N LEU A 29 3.01 -16.19 -1.84
CA LEU A 29 3.56 -16.99 -0.75
C LEU A 29 3.21 -18.47 -0.97
N ILE A 30 4.21 -19.34 -0.96
CA ILE A 30 4.06 -20.78 -1.20
C ILE A 30 4.25 -21.56 0.08
N LYS A 31 3.43 -22.60 0.32
CA LYS A 31 3.70 -23.60 1.36
C LYS A 31 3.85 -24.99 0.75
N ALA A 32 5.09 -25.48 0.69
CA ALA A 32 5.39 -26.88 0.42
C ALA A 32 5.21 -27.70 1.71
N THR A 33 4.89 -29.00 1.58
CA THR A 33 4.63 -29.91 2.72
C THR A 33 5.86 -30.27 3.56
N ARG A 34 6.99 -29.58 3.36
CA ARG A 34 8.03 -29.34 4.38
C ARG A 34 8.28 -27.84 4.42
N THR A 35 8.05 -27.27 5.59
CA THR A 35 7.70 -25.86 5.84
C THR A 35 8.83 -24.87 5.58
N THR A 36 8.90 -24.35 4.36
CA THR A 36 9.48 -23.03 4.08
C THR A 36 8.46 -22.22 3.29
N ALA A 37 8.05 -21.09 3.85
CA ALA A 37 7.19 -20.16 3.14
C ALA A 37 8.08 -19.35 2.19
N VAL A 38 7.97 -19.59 0.88
CA VAL A 38 8.76 -18.86 -0.13
C VAL A 38 7.92 -17.72 -0.66
N SER A 39 8.46 -16.50 -0.63
CA SER A 39 7.84 -15.30 -1.20
C SER A 39 8.43 -15.07 -2.59
N ILE A 40 7.64 -15.27 -3.65
CA ILE A 40 8.07 -15.02 -5.03
C ILE A 40 8.20 -13.51 -5.24
N CYS A 41 9.43 -13.02 -5.31
CA CYS A 41 9.75 -11.61 -5.52
C CYS A 41 10.43 -11.34 -6.86
N SER A 42 10.99 -12.36 -7.50
CA SER A 42 11.68 -12.24 -8.78
C SER A 42 11.27 -13.32 -9.79
N VAL A 43 11.81 -13.23 -11.00
CA VAL A 43 11.55 -14.21 -12.07
C VAL A 43 12.28 -15.52 -11.79
N GLU A 44 13.44 -15.45 -11.13
CA GLU A 44 14.23 -16.61 -10.71
C GLU A 44 13.51 -17.44 -9.64
N ASP A 45 12.81 -16.78 -8.70
CA ASP A 45 11.96 -17.49 -7.73
C ASP A 45 10.85 -18.28 -8.43
N LEU A 46 10.41 -17.83 -9.61
CA LEU A 46 9.37 -18.49 -10.39
C LEU A 46 9.89 -19.77 -11.04
N THR A 47 11.16 -19.79 -11.48
CA THR A 47 11.78 -20.96 -12.10
C THR A 47 11.92 -22.10 -11.10
N ASP A 48 12.33 -21.80 -9.86
CA ASP A 48 12.45 -22.82 -8.80
C ASP A 48 11.10 -23.44 -8.46
N VAL A 49 10.05 -22.63 -8.42
CA VAL A 49 8.67 -23.09 -8.19
C VAL A 49 8.16 -23.94 -9.35
N TRP A 50 8.52 -23.58 -10.59
CA TRP A 50 8.16 -24.36 -11.77
C TRP A 50 8.83 -25.73 -11.76
N ASP A 51 10.13 -25.80 -11.43
CA ASP A 51 10.84 -27.07 -11.32
C ASP A 51 10.19 -27.99 -10.29
N ASP A 52 9.77 -27.47 -9.13
CA ASP A 52 9.05 -28.27 -8.13
C ASP A 52 7.73 -28.86 -8.68
N ILE A 53 6.98 -28.10 -9.49
CA ILE A 53 5.74 -28.59 -10.13
C ILE A 53 6.06 -29.71 -11.11
N PHE A 54 7.12 -29.57 -11.92
CA PHE A 54 7.53 -30.59 -12.90
C PHE A 54 7.94 -31.91 -12.24
N HIS A 55 8.47 -31.88 -11.02
CA HIS A 55 8.78 -33.07 -10.23
C HIS A 55 7.55 -33.71 -9.55
N GLY A 56 6.35 -33.20 -9.83
CA GLY A 56 5.09 -33.73 -9.29
C GLY A 56 4.79 -33.27 -7.87
N ASN A 57 5.52 -32.27 -7.35
CA ASN A 57 5.22 -31.72 -6.03
C ASN A 57 3.95 -30.87 -6.09
N LYS A 58 3.06 -31.07 -5.12
CA LYS A 58 1.85 -30.24 -4.99
C LYS A 58 2.19 -28.92 -4.33
N ILE A 59 2.07 -27.83 -5.09
CA ILE A 59 2.30 -26.47 -4.60
C ILE A 59 0.98 -25.80 -4.26
N THR A 60 0.92 -25.12 -3.10
CA THR A 60 -0.20 -24.25 -2.74
C THR A 60 0.26 -22.80 -2.75
N LEU A 61 -0.35 -22.00 -3.63
CA LEU A 61 -0.08 -20.57 -3.79
C LEU A 61 -1.11 -19.74 -3.02
N TRP A 62 -0.67 -18.69 -2.34
CA TRP A 62 -1.54 -17.68 -1.75
C TRP A 62 -1.30 -16.35 -2.44
N CYS A 63 -2.35 -15.79 -3.02
CA CYS A 63 -2.35 -14.41 -3.49
C CYS A 63 -2.89 -13.53 -2.38
N ASN A 64 -2.07 -12.60 -1.89
CA ASN A 64 -2.60 -11.46 -1.15
C ASN A 64 -3.48 -10.70 -2.13
N GLY A 65 -4.80 -10.71 -1.91
CA GLY A 65 -5.79 -10.14 -2.82
C GLY A 65 -5.51 -8.66 -3.05
N LEU A 66 -4.67 -8.37 -4.04
CA LEU A 66 -4.52 -7.05 -4.61
C LEU A 66 -5.83 -6.83 -5.36
N LYS A 67 -6.70 -5.97 -4.83
CA LYS A 67 -7.77 -5.42 -5.65
C LYS A 67 -7.05 -4.67 -6.76
N ASP A 68 -7.03 -5.24 -7.96
CA ASP A 68 -6.82 -4.45 -9.15
C ASP A 68 -7.83 -3.31 -9.04
N SER A 69 -7.29 -2.11 -8.84
CA SER A 69 -8.08 -0.91 -8.97
C SER A 69 -8.38 -0.86 -10.45
N ASP A 70 -9.50 -1.49 -10.83
CA ASP A 70 -10.10 -1.40 -12.15
C ASP A 70 -10.22 0.09 -12.45
N LYS A 71 -9.18 0.62 -13.11
CA LYS A 71 -9.23 1.92 -13.76
C LYS A 71 -10.36 1.76 -14.73
N LYS A 72 -11.52 2.28 -14.33
CA LYS A 72 -12.74 2.43 -15.10
C LYS A 72 -12.34 2.59 -16.55
N ARG A 73 -12.52 1.51 -17.32
CA ARG A 73 -12.30 1.46 -18.76
C ARG A 73 -13.44 2.26 -19.38
N ASN A 74 -13.40 3.57 -19.16
CA ASN A 74 -14.30 4.52 -19.76
C ASN A 74 -13.96 4.57 -21.24
N LYS A 75 -14.88 3.99 -22.01
CA LYS A 75 -15.50 4.63 -23.17
C LYS A 75 -14.53 4.94 -24.31
N ARG A 76 -14.63 4.10 -25.35
CA ARG A 76 -14.26 4.38 -26.75
C ARG A 76 -14.30 5.88 -27.05
N VAL A 77 -13.15 6.49 -27.26
CA VAL A 77 -13.03 7.70 -28.07
C VAL A 77 -12.19 7.33 -29.29
N LYS A 78 -12.85 7.44 -30.43
CA LYS A 78 -12.35 7.27 -31.78
C LYS A 78 -11.22 8.30 -31.99
N GLY A 79 -10.13 7.84 -32.59
CA GLY A 79 -8.83 8.50 -32.53
C GLY A 79 -8.75 9.90 -33.10
N VAL A 80 -7.68 10.58 -32.68
CA VAL A 80 -6.86 11.46 -33.51
C VAL A 80 -5.43 11.32 -32.97
N CYS A 81 -4.50 10.90 -33.83
CA CYS A 81 -3.07 10.94 -33.61
C CYS A 81 -2.59 12.39 -33.82
N TYR A 82 -2.06 13.01 -32.77
CA TYR A 82 -1.23 14.21 -32.90
C TYR A 82 0.14 13.87 -32.30
N ASP A 83 1.14 13.79 -33.16
CA ASP A 83 2.54 13.95 -32.79
C ASP A 83 2.70 15.39 -32.26
N HIS A 84 3.00 15.50 -30.98
CA HIS A 84 3.47 16.75 -30.39
C HIS A 84 4.76 16.44 -29.66
N ASP A 85 5.87 16.78 -30.31
CA ASP A 85 7.15 16.99 -29.67
C ASP A 85 6.96 18.02 -28.56
N PHE A 86 6.89 17.56 -27.31
CA PHE A 86 6.81 18.44 -26.14
C PHE A 86 8.24 18.70 -25.64
N ASP A 87 8.77 19.78 -26.18
CA ASP A 87 9.96 20.50 -25.76
C ASP A 87 9.97 20.71 -24.24
N SER A 88 10.98 20.12 -23.61
CA SER A 88 11.28 20.23 -22.19
C SER A 88 11.95 21.56 -21.92
N SER A 89 11.16 22.61 -21.76
CA SER A 89 11.65 23.93 -21.35
C SER A 89 10.88 24.45 -20.13
N THR A 90 11.56 24.37 -18.99
CA THR A 90 11.59 25.33 -17.87
C THR A 90 10.36 26.22 -17.68
N GLU A 91 9.52 25.93 -16.67
CA GLU A 91 8.60 26.93 -16.13
C GLU A 91 8.59 26.94 -14.60
N ASP A 92 8.85 28.13 -14.08
CA ASP A 92 8.67 28.57 -12.71
C ASP A 92 7.29 28.15 -12.16
N GLY A 93 7.28 27.71 -10.90
CA GLY A 93 6.13 27.08 -10.26
C GLY A 93 4.86 27.93 -10.25
N GLU A 94 4.01 27.73 -11.26
CA GLU A 94 2.63 28.19 -11.24
C GLU A 94 1.89 27.45 -10.12
N PRO A 95 1.17 28.14 -9.21
CA PRO A 95 0.44 27.49 -8.13
C PRO A 95 -0.67 26.63 -8.75
N HIS A 96 -0.43 25.31 -8.79
CA HIS A 96 -1.41 24.31 -9.18
C HIS A 96 -2.75 24.63 -8.52
N LYS A 97 -3.72 25.05 -9.35
CA LYS A 97 -5.09 25.36 -8.95
C LYS A 97 -5.68 24.13 -8.26
N LYS A 98 -5.54 24.06 -6.93
CA LYS A 98 -6.26 23.10 -6.09
C LYS A 98 -7.72 23.22 -6.48
N THR A 99 -8.28 22.14 -7.00
CA THR A 99 -9.66 22.18 -7.48
C THR A 99 -10.56 22.63 -6.34
N ARG A 100 -11.49 23.57 -6.58
CA ARG A 100 -12.42 24.14 -5.59
C ARG A 100 -13.11 23.10 -4.69
N LYS A 101 -13.22 21.85 -5.16
CA LYS A 101 -13.76 20.71 -4.39
C LYS A 101 -12.85 20.24 -3.25
N ALA A 102 -11.53 20.29 -3.41
CA ALA A 102 -10.58 19.91 -2.38
C ALA A 102 -10.59 20.92 -1.21
N GLU A 103 -10.63 22.21 -1.52
CA GLU A 103 -10.70 23.29 -0.52
C GLU A 103 -11.98 23.19 0.33
N ILE A 104 -13.13 22.97 -0.31
CA ILE A 104 -14.40 22.75 0.42
C ILE A 104 -14.35 21.52 1.33
N ARG A 105 -13.59 20.48 0.95
CA ARG A 105 -13.43 19.28 1.78
C ARG A 105 -12.56 19.59 3.00
N ASP A 106 -11.42 20.23 2.80
CA ASP A 106 -10.51 20.59 3.89
C ASP A 106 -11.21 21.49 4.94
N ASP A 107 -12.03 22.46 4.51
CA ASP A 107 -12.82 23.29 5.42
C ASP A 107 -13.83 22.49 6.26
N LYS A 108 -14.45 21.46 5.66
CA LYS A 108 -15.35 20.56 6.39
C LYS A 108 -14.58 19.70 7.38
N VAL A 109 -13.39 19.25 6.99
CA VAL A 109 -12.53 18.44 7.85
C VAL A 109 -12.16 19.24 9.09
N GLU A 110 -11.73 20.49 8.93
CA GLU A 110 -11.33 21.35 10.05
C GLU A 110 -12.51 21.70 10.97
N LYS A 111 -13.69 22.01 10.41
CA LYS A 111 -14.91 22.23 11.21
C LYS A 111 -15.28 21.01 12.06
N ASN A 112 -15.16 19.82 11.51
CA ASN A 112 -15.42 18.58 12.22
C ASN A 112 -14.33 18.30 13.28
N ILE A 113 -13.05 18.56 12.97
CA ILE A 113 -11.95 18.45 13.93
C ILE A 113 -12.20 19.36 15.13
N GLN A 114 -12.61 20.61 14.92
CA GLN A 114 -12.90 21.53 16.01
C GLN A 114 -14.02 20.99 16.92
N LYS A 115 -15.13 20.48 16.33
CA LYS A 115 -16.21 19.85 17.11
C LYS A 115 -15.72 18.64 17.92
N LEU A 116 -14.88 17.81 17.34
CA LEU A 116 -14.30 16.66 18.05
C LEU A 116 -13.37 17.11 19.19
N LYS A 117 -12.56 18.16 18.97
CA LYS A 117 -11.72 18.77 20.02
C LYS A 117 -12.56 19.41 21.12
N ASP A 118 -13.71 20.00 20.80
CA ASP A 118 -14.61 20.56 21.81
C ASP A 118 -15.20 19.46 22.71
N ASN A 119 -15.49 18.28 22.15
CA ASN A 119 -16.03 17.13 22.89
C ASN A 119 -14.99 16.35 23.70
N TYR A 120 -13.77 16.17 23.15
CA TYR A 120 -12.75 15.27 23.72
C TYR A 120 -11.45 15.97 24.15
N GLY A 121 -11.33 17.27 23.95
CA GLY A 121 -10.13 18.04 24.26
C GLY A 121 -8.90 17.50 23.55
N THR A 122 -7.90 17.08 24.32
CA THR A 122 -6.61 16.58 23.84
C THR A 122 -6.44 15.07 23.97
N LEU A 123 -7.54 14.32 24.13
CA LEU A 123 -7.51 12.86 24.29
C LEU A 123 -6.95 12.12 23.06
N PHE A 124 -7.13 12.68 21.86
CA PHE A 124 -6.67 12.09 20.61
C PHE A 124 -5.59 12.96 19.96
N THR A 125 -4.75 12.32 19.15
CA THR A 125 -3.75 13.04 18.35
C THR A 125 -4.43 13.85 17.23
N PRO A 126 -3.80 14.92 16.72
CA PRO A 126 -4.33 15.67 15.58
C PRO A 126 -4.68 14.79 14.38
N MET A 127 -3.84 13.79 14.12
CA MET A 127 -4.03 12.79 13.06
C MET A 127 -5.27 11.93 13.28
N GLN A 128 -5.52 11.46 14.52
CA GLN A 128 -6.72 10.71 14.85
C GLN A 128 -7.99 11.56 14.66
N TYR A 129 -7.97 12.83 15.07
CA TYR A 129 -9.09 13.73 14.80
C TYR A 129 -9.34 13.92 13.31
N ARG A 130 -8.29 14.02 12.50
CA ARG A 130 -8.41 14.13 11.04
C ARG A 130 -9.02 12.89 10.42
N ILE A 131 -8.53 11.70 10.78
CA ILE A 131 -9.07 10.42 10.32
C ILE A 131 -10.55 10.28 10.70
N TRP A 132 -10.91 10.60 11.94
CA TRP A 132 -12.30 10.53 12.41
C TRP A 132 -13.20 11.48 11.61
N SER A 133 -12.76 12.73 11.45
CA SER A 133 -13.46 13.74 10.67
C SER A 133 -13.70 13.30 9.21
N GLU A 134 -12.69 12.71 8.58
CA GLU A 134 -12.78 12.18 7.21
C GLU A 134 -13.70 10.97 7.11
N MET A 135 -13.71 10.08 8.11
CA MET A 135 -14.65 8.97 8.17
C MET A 135 -16.11 9.46 8.27
N ILE A 136 -16.35 10.55 9.00
CA ILE A 136 -17.69 11.17 9.09
C ILE A 136 -18.09 11.77 7.74
N ILE A 137 -17.21 12.54 7.10
CA ILE A 137 -17.48 13.15 5.78
C ILE A 137 -17.75 12.07 4.73
N SER A 138 -17.01 10.97 4.79
CA SER A 138 -17.16 9.83 3.89
C SER A 138 -18.33 8.92 4.25
N SER A 139 -19.09 9.23 5.31
CA SER A 139 -20.18 8.39 5.84
C SER A 139 -19.77 6.96 6.21
N LEU A 140 -18.47 6.74 6.48
CA LEU A 140 -17.93 5.48 7.00
C LEU A 140 -18.13 5.36 8.52
N HIS A 141 -18.37 6.49 9.18
CA HIS A 141 -18.69 6.58 10.60
C HIS A 141 -19.73 7.66 10.81
N SER A 142 -20.77 7.39 11.60
CA SER A 142 -21.91 8.32 11.76
C SER A 142 -21.83 9.20 13.00
N SER A 143 -20.98 8.84 13.97
CA SER A 143 -20.99 9.44 15.30
C SER A 143 -19.84 10.42 15.53
N PHE A 144 -20.16 11.55 16.17
CA PHE A 144 -19.18 12.46 16.78
C PHE A 144 -18.93 12.12 18.26
N ASP A 145 -19.71 11.22 18.85
CA ASP A 145 -19.71 10.91 20.30
C ASP A 145 -19.08 9.54 20.63
N GLU A 146 -18.79 8.72 19.64
CA GLU A 146 -18.07 7.46 19.82
C GLU A 146 -16.90 7.39 18.82
N PRO A 147 -15.66 7.15 19.26
CA PRO A 147 -14.52 7.06 18.35
C PRO A 147 -14.65 5.85 17.41
N PRO A 148 -14.09 5.92 16.19
CA PRO A 148 -14.10 4.79 15.26
C PRO A 148 -13.41 3.57 15.86
N LYS A 149 -13.99 2.38 15.66
CA LYS A 149 -13.43 1.09 16.10
C LYS A 149 -12.33 0.60 15.16
N THR A 150 -11.38 1.46 14.82
CA THR A 150 -10.22 1.12 13.97
C THR A 150 -8.94 1.05 14.81
N SER A 151 -7.95 0.28 14.35
CA SER A 151 -6.72 0.02 15.12
C SER A 151 -5.99 1.32 15.50
N MET A 152 -6.08 2.34 14.65
CA MET A 152 -5.51 3.68 14.85
C MET A 152 -6.03 4.39 16.11
N PHE A 153 -7.27 4.16 16.56
CA PHE A 153 -7.84 4.79 17.77
C PHE A 153 -7.58 4.01 19.05
N HIS A 154 -7.08 2.77 18.95
CA HIS A 154 -6.73 1.95 20.11
C HIS A 154 -5.39 2.37 20.76
N ARG A 155 -4.63 3.26 20.11
CA ARG A 155 -3.22 3.53 20.44
C ARG A 155 -3.02 4.44 21.66
N VAL A 156 -4.00 5.26 22.05
CA VAL A 156 -3.70 6.47 22.87
C VAL A 156 -4.28 6.44 24.29
N GLY A 157 -5.05 5.41 24.68
CA GLY A 157 -5.62 5.45 26.03
C GLY A 157 -6.44 4.25 26.50
N SER A 158 -5.91 3.02 26.39
CA SER A 158 -6.44 1.88 27.17
C SER A 158 -6.17 2.03 28.69
N THR A 159 -6.35 3.23 29.23
CA THR A 159 -6.42 3.51 30.66
C THR A 159 -7.81 4.02 31.08
N CYS A 160 -8.69 4.42 30.14
CA CYS A 160 -9.92 5.12 30.56
C CYS A 160 -11.17 4.25 30.68
N GLN A 161 -11.37 3.20 29.88
CA GLN A 161 -12.66 2.48 29.86
C GLN A 161 -12.52 1.01 29.50
N SER A 162 -11.92 0.22 30.38
CA SER A 162 -12.27 -1.19 30.59
C SER A 162 -11.41 -1.72 31.71
N SER A 163 -12.04 -1.98 32.84
CA SER A 163 -11.56 -2.79 33.94
C SER A 163 -11.21 -4.21 33.45
N LYS A 164 -10.00 -4.38 32.90
CA LYS A 164 -9.25 -5.64 32.85
C LYS A 164 -7.79 -5.32 32.51
N LYS A 165 -7.04 -5.04 33.58
CA LYS A 165 -5.63 -5.38 33.82
C LYS A 165 -4.88 -5.94 32.59
N ASP A 166 -4.24 -5.05 31.83
CA ASP A 166 -2.99 -5.26 31.07
C ASP A 166 -2.57 -3.93 30.40
N ALA A 167 -2.25 -2.94 31.24
CA ALA A 167 -1.72 -1.66 30.78
C ALA A 167 -0.26 -1.84 30.33
N ILE A 168 -0.02 -1.79 29.03
CA ILE A 168 1.33 -1.71 28.46
C ILE A 168 1.79 -0.25 28.60
N SER A 169 2.47 0.02 29.71
CA SER A 169 3.28 1.21 29.89
C SER A 169 4.45 1.17 28.89
N THR A 170 4.43 2.07 27.92
CA THR A 170 5.42 2.20 26.83
C THR A 170 6.82 2.61 27.27
N THR A 171 7.09 2.64 28.58
CA THR A 171 8.43 2.85 29.16
C THR A 171 8.91 1.68 30.03
N SER A 172 8.15 0.59 30.09
CA SER A 172 8.59 -0.63 30.77
C SER A 172 9.27 -1.58 29.78
N THR A 173 10.55 -1.83 30.00
CA THR A 173 11.41 -2.81 29.35
C THR A 173 10.59 -4.00 28.85
N ILE A 174 10.45 -4.14 27.52
CA ILE A 174 9.74 -5.25 26.89
C ILE A 174 10.58 -6.52 27.13
N SER A 175 10.35 -7.15 28.27
CA SER A 175 11.22 -8.19 28.81
C SER A 175 10.99 -9.58 28.21
N SER A 176 9.94 -9.75 27.40
CA SER A 176 9.61 -11.03 26.77
C SER A 176 9.59 -10.93 25.24
N PRO A 177 10.28 -11.84 24.52
CA PRO A 177 10.30 -11.86 23.05
C PRO A 177 8.92 -11.88 22.39
N GLY A 178 7.93 -12.54 23.00
CA GLY A 178 6.56 -12.57 22.48
C GLY A 178 5.90 -11.19 22.43
N LYS A 179 6.01 -10.40 23.51
CA LYS A 179 5.50 -9.02 23.54
C LYS A 179 6.19 -8.12 22.52
N LEU A 180 7.49 -8.33 22.28
CA LEU A 180 8.23 -7.60 21.25
C LEU A 180 7.67 -7.91 19.85
N ALA A 181 7.46 -9.18 19.54
CA ALA A 181 6.87 -9.60 18.27
C ALA A 181 5.46 -9.02 18.06
N ASP A 182 4.64 -8.98 19.10
CA ASP A 182 3.29 -8.39 19.04
C ASP A 182 3.34 -6.89 18.76
N VAL A 183 4.22 -6.15 19.42
CA VAL A 183 4.37 -4.70 19.18
C VAL A 183 4.90 -4.43 17.77
N CYS A 184 5.91 -5.18 17.31
CA CYS A 184 6.41 -5.07 15.94
C CYS A 184 5.30 -5.35 14.91
N THR A 185 4.51 -6.40 15.12
CA THR A 185 3.38 -6.76 14.24
C THR A 185 2.36 -5.62 14.16
N ARG A 186 2.01 -5.00 15.29
CA ARG A 186 1.11 -3.83 15.32
C ARG A 186 1.69 -2.64 14.58
N CYS A 187 2.98 -2.34 14.74
CA CYS A 187 3.63 -1.26 14.00
C CYS A 187 3.56 -1.48 12.48
N TYR A 188 3.78 -2.71 12.00
CA TYR A 188 3.64 -3.03 10.58
C TYR A 188 2.18 -2.93 10.08
N GLN A 189 1.21 -3.39 10.86
CA GLN A 189 -0.20 -3.22 10.54
C GLN A 189 -0.56 -1.72 10.41
N GLN A 190 -0.06 -0.89 11.32
CA GLN A 190 -0.28 0.56 11.27
C GLN A 190 0.34 1.20 10.03
N LEU A 191 1.56 0.80 9.63
CA LEU A 191 2.17 1.28 8.39
C LEU A 191 1.34 0.90 7.16
N SER A 192 0.79 -0.31 7.14
CA SER A 192 -0.10 -0.76 6.06
C SER A 192 -1.39 0.06 6.00
N GLU A 193 -2.04 0.28 7.14
CA GLU A 193 -3.24 1.11 7.22
C GLU A 193 -2.96 2.57 6.81
N LEU A 194 -1.85 3.14 7.28
CA LEU A 194 -1.43 4.50 6.94
C LEU A 194 -1.18 4.66 5.43
N SER A 195 -0.57 3.65 4.79
CA SER A 195 -0.39 3.61 3.34
C SER A 195 -1.70 3.56 2.57
N ASN A 196 -2.69 2.82 3.08
CA ASN A 196 -4.04 2.78 2.49
C ASN A 196 -4.75 4.13 2.63
N LEU A 197 -4.66 4.78 3.80
CA LEU A 197 -5.24 6.11 4.03
C LEU A 197 -4.66 7.17 3.10
N ARG A 198 -3.33 7.16 2.89
CA ARG A 198 -2.65 8.01 1.91
C ARG A 198 -3.17 7.75 0.50
N SER A 199 -3.22 6.48 0.10
CA SER A 199 -3.67 6.09 -1.25
C SER A 199 -5.12 6.49 -1.53
N ASN A 200 -5.95 6.53 -0.48
CA ASN A 200 -7.33 7.00 -0.55
C ASN A 200 -7.47 8.54 -0.46
N GLY A 201 -6.36 9.28 -0.35
CA GLY A 201 -6.36 10.74 -0.21
C GLY A 201 -7.06 11.22 1.05
N VAL A 202 -7.01 10.43 2.13
CA VAL A 202 -7.49 10.80 3.48
C VAL A 202 -6.41 11.57 4.24
N VAL A 203 -5.14 11.25 3.97
CA VAL A 203 -3.96 11.81 4.62
C VAL A 203 -3.07 12.40 3.54
N SER A 204 -2.49 13.58 3.79
CA SER A 204 -1.53 14.20 2.87
C SER A 204 -0.18 13.48 2.85
N ASP A 205 0.62 13.69 1.81
CA ASP A 205 1.96 13.08 1.72
C ASP A 205 2.88 13.49 2.87
N VAL A 206 2.75 14.73 3.37
CA VAL A 206 3.55 15.26 4.48
C VAL A 206 3.18 14.56 5.79
N GLU A 207 1.89 14.48 6.12
CA GLU A 207 1.41 13.80 7.33
C GLU A 207 1.72 12.31 7.30
N PHE A 208 1.66 11.69 6.12
CA PHE A 208 2.04 10.29 5.95
C PHE A 208 3.51 10.05 6.33
N GLU A 209 4.43 10.87 5.83
CA GLU A 209 5.86 10.71 6.13
C GLU A 209 6.16 11.04 7.60
N GLU A 210 5.51 12.04 8.21
CA GLU A 210 5.65 12.34 9.63
C GLU A 210 5.24 11.15 10.52
N GLU A 211 4.05 10.59 10.31
CA GLU A 211 3.55 9.47 11.13
C GLU A 211 4.35 8.18 10.85
N LYS A 212 4.72 7.94 9.59
CA LYS A 212 5.62 6.82 9.22
C LYS A 212 6.95 6.93 9.95
N ASN A 213 7.55 8.11 10.00
CA ASN A 213 8.81 8.33 10.72
C ASN A 213 8.66 8.09 12.22
N ALA A 214 7.54 8.50 12.83
CA ALA A 214 7.25 8.22 14.24
C ALA A 214 7.11 6.72 14.54
N ILE A 215 6.42 5.97 13.68
CA ILE A 215 6.29 4.51 13.80
C ILE A 215 7.65 3.83 13.61
N MET A 216 8.43 4.26 12.61
CA MET A 216 9.77 3.71 12.34
C MET A 216 10.75 4.01 13.47
N ALA A 217 10.65 5.18 14.11
CA ALA A 217 11.44 5.50 15.30
C ALA A 217 11.13 4.52 16.44
N THR A 218 9.85 4.22 16.64
CA THR A 218 9.42 3.22 17.65
C THR A 218 10.02 1.85 17.33
N LEU A 219 9.94 1.39 16.07
CA LEU A 219 10.54 0.11 15.64
C LEU A 219 12.06 0.06 15.86
N LYS A 220 12.77 1.17 15.63
CA LYS A 220 14.22 1.26 15.89
C LYS A 220 14.52 1.14 17.38
N THR A 221 13.75 1.81 18.25
CA THR A 221 13.91 1.72 19.70
C THR A 221 13.65 0.30 20.21
N LEU A 222 12.78 -0.46 19.56
CA LEU A 222 12.47 -1.85 19.91
C LEU A 222 13.56 -2.85 19.53
N ASN A 223 14.42 -2.50 18.57
CA ASN A 223 15.46 -3.38 18.04
C ASN A 223 16.85 -3.13 18.65
N ASN A 224 16.98 -2.09 19.48
CA ASN A 224 18.21 -1.75 20.21
C ASN A 224 18.12 -2.26 21.66
#